data_AF-A0A3D6D8W5-F1
#
_entry.id   AF-A0A3D6D8W5-F1
#
_cell.length_a   1.000
_cell.length_b   1.000
_cell.length_c   1.000
_cell.angle_alpha   90.00
_cell.angle_beta   90.00
_cell.angle_gamma   90.00
#
_symmetry.space_group_name_H-M   'P 1'
#
loop_
_entity.id
_entity.type
_entity.pdbx_description
1 polymer ?
#
loop_
_entity_poly.entity_id
_entity_poly.type
_entity_poly.pdbx_seq_one_letter_code
_entity_poly.pdbx_strand_id
1 'polypeptide(L)' 'MKKNLKWIIEVLCMIFIFVGIFMLSQPFSFNLYRWGFQVCGIAVGMYIVVSHLPEREEK' A
#
# COMPACT_ATOMS: atom_id res chain seq x y z
N MET A 1 -17.56 -3.45 -2.85
CA MET A 1 -16.49 -4.40 -3.25
C MET A 1 -16.76 -5.69 -2.50
N LYS A 2 -16.66 -6.87 -3.12
CA LYS A 2 -16.88 -8.13 -2.37
C LYS A 2 -15.93 -8.16 -1.16
N LYS A 3 -16.41 -8.52 0.03
CA LYS A 3 -15.63 -8.52 1.30
C LYS A 3 -14.27 -9.21 1.17
N ASN A 4 -14.23 -10.36 0.49
CA ASN A 4 -13.00 -11.11 0.25
C ASN A 4 -11.99 -10.34 -0.61
N LEU A 5 -12.47 -9.55 -1.58
CA LEU A 5 -11.62 -8.74 -2.46
C LEU A 5 -11.02 -7.55 -1.71
N LYS A 6 -11.78 -6.93 -0.81
CA LYS A 6 -11.29 -5.83 0.04
C LYS A 6 -10.13 -6.27 0.91
N TRP A 7 -10.31 -7.39 1.60
CA TRP A 7 -9.27 -7.95 2.45
C TRP A 7 -7.99 -8.29 1.67
N ILE A 8 -8.12 -8.88 0.48
CA ILE A 8 -6.96 -9.17 -0.39
C ILE A 8 -6.24 -7.87 -0.77
N ILE A 9 -6.97 -6.83 -1.17
CA ILE A 9 -6.36 -5.54 -1.58
C ILE A 9 -5.67 -4.86 -0.39
N GLU A 10 -6.27 -4.89 0.80
CA GLU A 10 -5.69 -4.33 2.01
C GLU A 10 -4.38 -5.01 2.40
N VAL A 11 -4.36 -6.35 2.39
CA VAL A 11 -3.15 -7.14 2.66
C VAL A 11 -2.07 -6.88 1.61
N LEU A 12 -2.45 -6.81 0.33
CA LEU A 12 -1.52 -6.47 -0.75
C LEU A 12 -0.90 -5.09 -0.51
N CYS A 13 -1.70 -4.08 -0.17
CA CYS A 13 -1.22 -2.74 0.13
C CYS A 13 -0.26 -2.73 1.32
N MET A 14 -0.56 -3.47 2.40
CA MET A 14 0.35 -3.58 3.56
C MET A 14 1.72 -4.16 3.16
N ILE A 15 1.75 -5.18 2.30
CA ILE A 15 3.00 -5.76 1.80
C ILE A 15 3.79 -4.71 1.01
N PHE A 16 3.13 -3.96 0.12
CA PHE A 16 3.79 -2.90 -0.65
C PHE A 16 4.32 -1.77 0.24
N ILE A 17 3.61 -1.42 1.31
CA ILE A 17 4.09 -0.45 2.32
C ILE A 17 5.36 -0.96 3.00
N PHE A 18 5.37 -2.23 3.43
CA PHE A 18 6.56 -2.85 4.03
C PHE A 18 7.76 -2.84 3.10
N VAL A 19 7.56 -3.17 1.82
CA VAL A 19 8.62 -3.13 0.79
C VAL A 19 9.12 -1.70 0.59
N GLY A 20 8.22 -0.71 0.54
CA GLY A 20 8.58 0.70 0.44
C GLY A 20 9.44 1.19 1.61
N ILE A 21 9.07 0.81 2.84
CA ILE A 21 9.83 1.13 4.06
C ILE A 21 11.21 0.46 4.04
N PHE A 22 11.29 -0.79 3.59
CA PHE A 22 12.57 -1.49 3.44
C PHE A 22 13.49 -0.78 2.44
N MET A 23 12.96 -0.36 1.28
CA MET A 23 13.71 0.41 0.28
C MET A 23 14.19 1.77 0.81
N LEU A 24 13.38 2.43 1.65
CA LEU A 24 13.73 3.70 2.30
C LEU A 24 14.81 3.55 3.37
N SER A 25 14.85 2.41 4.04
CA SER A 25 15.78 2.15 5.15
C SER A 25 17.18 1.74 4.68
N GLN A 26 17.38 1.54 3.37
CA GLN A 26 18.70 1.19 2.83
C GLN A 26 19.64 2.41 2.84
N PRO A 27 20.75 2.39 3.60
CA PRO A 27 21.59 3.57 3.81
C PRO A 27 22.51 3.93 2.64
N PHE A 28 22.58 3.09 1.60
CA PHE A 28 23.61 3.17 0.55
C PHE A 28 23.10 3.60 -0.82
N SER A 29 21.79 3.84 -0.98
CA SER A 29 21.22 4.05 -2.32
C SER A 29 20.25 5.24 -2.33
N PHE A 30 20.81 6.44 -2.56
CA PHE A 30 20.04 7.69 -2.72
C PHE A 30 18.98 7.61 -3.83
N ASN A 31 19.25 6.83 -4.89
CA ASN A 31 18.26 6.56 -5.93
C ASN A 31 17.10 5.72 -5.38
N LEU A 32 17.39 4.68 -4.61
CA LEU A 32 16.37 3.79 -4.04
C LEU A 32 15.50 4.50 -3.01
N TYR A 33 16.05 5.49 -2.31
CA TYR A 33 15.30 6.35 -1.40
C TYR A 33 14.18 7.13 -2.12
N ARG A 34 14.48 7.74 -3.28
CA ARG A 34 13.48 8.47 -4.07
C ARG A 34 12.35 7.56 -4.55
N TRP A 35 12.70 6.38 -5.06
CA TRP A 35 11.73 5.39 -5.50
C TRP A 35 10.93 4.80 -4.34
N GLY A 36 11.59 4.49 -3.22
CA GLY A 36 10.97 3.97 -2.01
C GLY A 36 9.94 4.95 -1.43
N PHE A 37 10.25 6.24 -1.41
CA PHE A 37 9.30 7.27 -0.96
C PHE A 37 8.04 7.33 -1.83
N GLN A 38 8.21 7.28 -3.16
CA GLN A 38 7.08 7.27 -4.11
C GLN A 38 6.22 6.01 -3.96
N VAL A 39 6.85 4.84 -3.91
CA VAL A 39 6.16 3.55 -3.76
C VAL A 39 5.40 3.51 -2.43
N CYS A 40 6.03 3.94 -1.34
CA CYS A 40 5.40 3.96 -0.02
C CYS A 40 4.22 4.95 0.01
N GLY A 41 4.38 6.14 -0.57
CA GLY A 41 3.31 7.14 -0.65
C GLY A 41 2.10 6.66 -1.46
N ILE A 42 2.33 6.05 -2.63
CA ILE A 42 1.26 5.50 -3.47
C ILE A 42 0.56 4.34 -2.78
N ALA A 43 1.30 3.41 -2.18
CA ALA A 43 0.74 2.26 -1.47
C ALA A 43 -0.11 2.67 -0.26
N VAL A 44 0.38 3.64 0.54
CA VAL A 44 -0.39 4.21 1.66
C VAL A 44 -1.62 4.96 1.15
N GLY A 45 -1.50 5.77 0.11
CA GLY A 45 -2.63 6.48 -0.48
C GLY A 45 -3.72 5.53 -0.97
N MET A 46 -3.32 4.46 -1.67
CA MET A 46 -4.23 3.43 -2.15
C MET A 46 -4.90 2.68 -1.00
N TYR A 47 -4.14 2.33 0.05
CA TYR A 47 -4.68 1.70 1.25
C TYR A 47 -5.75 2.58 1.91
N ILE A 48 -5.46 3.88 2.11
CA ILE A 48 -6.41 4.83 2.71
C ILE A 48 -7.68 4.91 1.86
N VAL A 49 -7.57 5.06 0.55
CA VAL A 49 -8.74 5.15 -0.35
C VAL A 49 -9.58 3.87 -0.28
N VAL A 50 -8.94 2.70 -0.33
CA VAL A 50 -9.63 1.40 -0.26
C VAL A 50 -10.31 1.20 1.09
N SER A 51 -9.67 1.61 2.19
CA SER A 51 -10.24 1.51 3.54
C SER A 51 -11.43 2.45 3.75
N HIS A 52 -11.50 3.57 3.02
CA HIS A 52 -12.63 4.51 3.10
C HIS A 52 -13.77 4.19 2.12
N LEU A 53 -13.54 3.34 1.12
CA LEU A 53 -14.58 2.94 0.18
C LEU A 53 -15.63 2.06 0.88
N PRO A 54 -16.93 2.39 0.78
CA PRO A 54 -17.98 1.65 1.46
C PRO A 54 -18.04 0.21 0.95
N GLU A 55 -18.12 -0.71 1.90
CA GLU A 55 -18.21 -2.13 1.63
C GLU A 55 -19.60 -2.40 1.05
N ARG A 56 -19.69 -2.51 -0.30
CA ARG A 56 -20.96 -2.86 -0.96
C ARG A 56 -21.41 -4.22 -0.45
N GLU A 57 -22.36 -4.22 0.48
CA GLU A 57 -23.07 -5.42 0.90
C GLU A 57 -23.85 -5.94 -0.31
N GLU A 58 -23.35 -7.03 -0.89
CA GLU A 58 -24.07 -7.80 -1.88
C GLU A 58 -25.16 -8.54 -1.09
N LYS A 59 -26.38 -7.97 -1.11
CA LYS A 59 -27.60 -8.66 -0.70
C LYS A 59 -27.90 -9.80 -1.66
#